data_AF-A0A0N4XUY7-F1
#
_entry.id   AF-A0A0N4XUY7-F1
#
_cell.length_a   1.000
_cell.length_b   1.000
_cell.length_c   1.000
_cell.angle_alpha   90.00
_cell.angle_beta   90.00
_cell.angle_gamma   90.00
#
_symmetry.space_group_name_H-M   'P 1'
#
loop_
_entity.id
_entity.type
_entity.pdbx_description
1 polymer ?
#
loop_
_entity_poly.entity_id
_entity_poly.type
_entity_poly.pdbx_seq_one_letter_code
_entity_poly.pdbx_strand_id
1 'polypeptide(L)'
;MEMANALHVDAVRCVVIGDSATDKQMMLKKYAAFAGVPYDSARGELVTAFNGRKCVFVESDSNHSIVEPHVFLLCVSVARQSSVEEKVKVILNTVIDQIRGIPFVLVGTQIEKRLEAITQLNGHGEVGCLPMPLHLAESFAKQIGASKYIECSETTGEGLDEVFEEAFDVGHAYVIERQKGSHRRKSLMTAAHMKRQLMVIAPVVPPHQIAGGIPMYTFAAPEPYNLTPVVQPSKKPAVKEHKNQKKPHRSSSHQSSTTEEST
;
A
#
# COMPACT_ATOMS: atom_id res chain seq x y z
N MET A 1 -33.13 12.45 -11.53
CA MET A 1 -32.32 11.38 -12.15
C MET A 1 -31.32 12.11 -13.04
N GLU A 2 -30.23 12.59 -12.45
CA GLU A 2 -28.91 12.00 -12.70
C GLU A 2 -28.04 12.11 -11.44
N MET A 3 -27.76 10.96 -10.83
CA MET A 3 -26.77 10.83 -9.75
C MET A 3 -25.45 10.44 -10.41
N ALA A 4 -24.65 11.44 -10.78
CA ALA A 4 -23.27 11.22 -11.20
C ALA A 4 -22.37 12.27 -10.55
N ASN A 5 -22.22 12.19 -9.23
CA ASN A 5 -21.09 12.84 -8.57
C ASN A 5 -19.86 11.98 -8.87
N ALA A 6 -19.38 12.04 -10.12
CA ALA A 6 -18.17 11.38 -10.54
C ALA A 6 -17.02 12.03 -9.75
N LEU A 7 -16.35 11.23 -8.93
CA LEU A 7 -15.11 11.56 -8.26
C LEU A 7 -14.07 11.92 -9.34
N HIS A 8 -14.06 13.20 -9.75
CA HIS A 8 -13.12 13.71 -10.75
C HIS A 8 -11.77 13.85 -10.06
N VAL A 9 -10.78 13.13 -10.57
CA VAL A 9 -9.40 13.24 -10.13
C VAL A 9 -8.69 14.06 -11.19
N ASP A 10 -8.34 15.31 -10.85
CA ASP A 10 -7.75 16.27 -11.80
C ASP A 10 -6.42 15.77 -12.39
N ALA A 11 -5.62 15.07 -11.58
CA ALA A 11 -4.44 14.33 -12.00
C ALA A 11 -3.99 13.32 -10.94
N VAL A 12 -3.42 12.19 -11.36
CA VAL A 12 -2.61 11.33 -10.49
C VAL A 12 -1.18 11.92 -10.42
N ARG A 13 -0.64 12.10 -9.22
CA ARG A 13 0.68 12.72 -8.99
C ARG A 13 1.63 11.66 -8.44
N CYS A 14 2.66 11.36 -9.21
CA CYS A 14 3.66 10.35 -8.92
C CYS A 14 4.99 11.04 -8.63
N VAL A 15 5.67 10.65 -7.56
CA VAL A 15 7.01 11.16 -7.23
C VAL A 15 8.02 10.03 -7.33
N VAL A 16 9.03 10.22 -8.17
CA VAL A 16 10.11 9.25 -8.39
C VAL A 16 11.28 9.59 -7.47
N ILE A 17 11.54 8.69 -6.53
CA ILE A 17 12.62 8.77 -5.53
C ILE A 17 13.61 7.63 -5.77
N GLY A 18 14.87 7.87 -5.44
CA GLY A 18 15.95 6.92 -5.68
C GLY A 18 17.29 7.64 -5.59
N ASP A 19 18.36 6.87 -5.48
CA ASP A 19 19.71 7.44 -5.45
C ASP A 19 20.10 8.07 -6.81
N SER A 20 21.31 8.62 -6.89
CA SER A 20 21.83 9.15 -8.16
C SER A 20 22.24 8.06 -9.16
N ALA A 21 22.28 6.79 -8.75
CA ALA A 21 22.75 5.67 -9.57
C ALA A 21 21.60 4.85 -10.21
N THR A 22 20.35 5.24 -9.98
CA THR A 22 19.13 4.56 -10.45
C THR A 22 18.58 5.12 -11.76
N ASP A 23 19.29 6.07 -12.38
CA ASP A 23 18.97 6.61 -13.70
C ASP A 23 17.50 7.06 -13.86
N LYS A 24 16.91 7.60 -12.78
CA LYS A 24 15.50 8.07 -12.72
C LYS A 24 15.13 8.97 -13.90
N GLN A 25 16.01 9.93 -14.22
CA GLN A 25 15.83 10.84 -15.34
C GLN A 25 15.80 10.11 -16.69
N MET A 26 16.65 9.10 -16.86
CA MET A 26 16.72 8.30 -18.08
C MET A 26 15.45 7.45 -18.24
N MET A 27 14.97 6.85 -17.15
CA MET A 27 13.70 6.12 -17.12
C MET A 27 12.53 7.00 -17.59
N LEU A 28 12.40 8.21 -17.05
CA LEU A 28 11.36 9.18 -17.47
C LEU A 28 11.49 9.58 -18.94
N LYS A 29 12.72 9.92 -19.39
CA LYS A 29 12.98 10.30 -20.79
C LYS A 29 12.69 9.17 -21.77
N LYS A 30 13.07 7.94 -21.43
CA LYS A 30 12.86 6.76 -22.27
C LYS A 30 11.38 6.47 -22.43
N TYR A 31 10.62 6.48 -21.34
CA TYR A 31 9.17 6.32 -21.40
C TYR A 31 8.53 7.44 -22.24
N ALA A 32 8.95 8.70 -22.03
CA ALA A 32 8.43 9.85 -22.78
C ALA A 32 8.59 9.69 -24.30
N ALA A 33 9.79 9.27 -24.72
CA ALA A 33 10.10 9.00 -26.12
C ALA A 33 9.27 7.85 -26.68
N PHE A 34 9.09 6.77 -25.91
CA PHE A 34 8.31 5.61 -26.31
C PHE A 34 6.80 5.93 -26.44
N ALA A 35 6.24 6.62 -25.44
CA ALA A 35 4.82 6.98 -25.41
C ALA A 35 4.48 8.21 -26.29
N GLY A 36 5.48 8.90 -26.84
CA GLY A 36 5.27 10.10 -27.65
C GLY A 36 4.75 11.29 -26.85
N VAL A 37 5.12 11.40 -25.57
CA VAL A 37 4.65 12.44 -24.64
C VAL A 37 5.79 13.39 -24.25
N PRO A 38 5.50 14.66 -23.89
CA PRO A 38 6.53 15.61 -23.53
C PRO A 38 7.19 15.29 -22.18
N TYR A 39 8.51 15.42 -22.14
CA TYR A 39 9.31 15.42 -20.90
C TYR A 39 10.01 16.77 -20.73
N ASP A 40 9.74 17.44 -19.61
CA ASP A 40 10.40 18.69 -19.23
C ASP A 40 11.67 18.37 -18.44
N SER A 41 12.83 18.53 -19.10
CA SER A 41 14.14 18.28 -18.49
C SER A 41 14.52 19.32 -17.43
N ALA A 42 13.97 20.53 -17.47
CA ALA A 42 14.26 21.57 -16.49
C ALA A 42 13.52 21.30 -15.17
N ARG A 43 12.29 20.78 -15.27
CA ARG A 43 11.45 20.45 -14.11
C ARG A 43 11.57 18.99 -13.66
N GLY A 44 12.21 18.14 -14.45
CA GLY A 44 12.22 16.70 -14.19
C GLY A 44 10.81 16.09 -14.25
N GLU A 45 9.94 16.65 -15.09
CA GLU A 45 8.51 16.35 -15.11
C GLU A 45 8.12 15.64 -16.41
N LEU A 46 7.35 14.57 -16.28
CA LEU A 46 6.69 13.87 -17.37
C LEU A 46 5.18 13.99 -17.18
N VAL A 47 4.48 14.42 -18.23
CA VAL A 47 3.01 14.50 -18.23
C VAL A 47 2.46 13.52 -19.26
N THR A 48 1.63 12.58 -18.81
CA THR A 48 0.99 11.57 -19.65
C THR A 48 -0.46 11.35 -19.23
N ALA A 49 -1.17 10.43 -19.89
CA ALA A 49 -2.51 10.03 -19.50
C ALA A 49 -2.66 8.51 -19.54
N PHE A 50 -3.29 7.98 -18.50
CA PHE A 50 -3.70 6.58 -18.41
C PHE A 50 -5.21 6.53 -18.24
N ASN A 51 -5.89 5.67 -19.00
CA ASN A 51 -7.34 5.51 -18.94
C ASN A 51 -8.11 6.84 -19.07
N GLY A 52 -7.62 7.75 -19.92
CA GLY A 52 -8.19 9.09 -20.14
C GLY A 52 -7.98 10.07 -18.97
N ARG A 53 -7.16 9.73 -17.98
CA ARG A 53 -6.88 10.56 -16.80
C ARG A 53 -5.44 11.04 -16.81
N LYS A 54 -5.25 12.33 -16.53
CA LYS A 54 -3.92 12.94 -16.45
C LYS A 54 -3.09 12.30 -15.34
N CYS A 55 -1.84 12.00 -15.66
CA CYS A 55 -0.85 11.50 -14.72
C CYS A 55 0.44 12.32 -14.87
N VAL A 56 1.04 12.72 -13.75
CA VAL A 56 2.26 13.53 -13.71
C VAL A 56 3.30 12.79 -12.88
N PHE A 57 4.47 12.54 -13.46
CA PHE A 57 5.63 11.99 -12.77
C PHE A 57 6.68 13.08 -12.60
N VAL A 58 7.19 13.24 -11.38
CA VAL A 58 8.21 14.22 -11.06
C VAL A 58 9.36 13.56 -10.32
N GLU A 59 10.58 13.88 -10.72
CA GLU A 59 11.80 13.43 -10.04
C GLU A 59 12.06 14.24 -8.75
N SER A 60 12.33 13.54 -7.65
CA SER A 60 12.47 14.14 -6.30
C SER A 60 13.67 15.06 -6.11
N ASP A 61 14.67 15.01 -6.99
CA ASP A 61 15.84 15.91 -6.93
C ASP A 61 15.52 17.33 -7.44
N SER A 62 14.30 17.54 -7.96
CA SER A 62 13.82 18.86 -8.35
C SER A 62 13.43 19.67 -7.09
N ASN A 63 14.13 20.78 -6.86
CA ASN A 63 13.82 21.78 -5.80
C ASN A 63 12.43 22.44 -5.93
N HIS A 64 11.54 21.89 -6.75
CA HIS A 64 10.20 22.41 -6.95
C HIS A 64 9.24 21.76 -5.95
N SER A 65 8.43 22.61 -5.33
CA SER A 65 7.38 22.25 -4.38
C SER A 65 6.34 21.33 -5.02
N ILE A 66 6.58 20.02 -4.98
CA ILE A 66 5.60 19.01 -5.39
C ILE A 66 4.52 18.94 -4.30
N VAL A 67 3.31 19.33 -4.67
CA VAL A 67 2.14 19.32 -3.80
C VAL A 67 1.67 17.88 -3.63
N GLU A 68 1.78 17.34 -2.41
CA GLU A 68 1.15 16.11 -1.90
C GLU A 68 1.05 14.95 -2.91
N PRO A 69 2.03 14.03 -2.98
CA PRO A 69 1.99 12.90 -3.90
C PRO A 69 0.80 11.96 -3.67
N HIS A 70 0.39 11.26 -4.70
CA HIS A 70 -0.59 10.17 -4.61
C HIS A 70 0.07 8.79 -4.56
N VAL A 71 1.28 8.67 -5.11
CA VAL A 71 2.10 7.47 -5.10
C VAL A 71 3.57 7.84 -5.20
N PHE A 72 4.44 7.06 -4.56
CA PHE A 72 5.88 7.14 -4.76
C PHE A 72 6.38 5.97 -5.60
N LEU A 73 7.35 6.23 -6.48
CA LEU A 73 8.13 5.20 -7.16
C LEU A 73 9.51 5.20 -6.52
N LEU A 74 9.84 4.15 -5.78
CA LEU A 74 11.13 3.97 -5.13
C LEU A 74 12.05 3.16 -6.06
N CYS A 75 12.91 3.85 -6.79
CA CYS A 75 13.85 3.25 -7.72
C CYS A 75 15.11 2.75 -7.00
N VAL A 76 15.52 1.53 -7.31
CA VAL A 76 16.76 0.90 -6.86
C VAL A 76 17.44 0.17 -8.01
N SER A 77 18.77 0.22 -8.07
CA SER A 77 19.55 -0.54 -9.06
C SER A 77 19.64 -2.00 -8.62
N VAL A 78 19.20 -2.93 -9.48
CA VAL A 78 19.26 -4.37 -9.17
C VAL A 78 20.63 -5.00 -9.45
N ALA A 79 21.56 -4.22 -10.02
CA ALA A 79 22.90 -4.67 -10.35
C ALA A 79 23.73 -5.08 -9.11
N ARG A 80 23.39 -4.58 -7.92
CA ARG A 80 24.13 -4.86 -6.67
C ARG A 80 23.20 -5.03 -5.47
N GLN A 81 23.17 -6.23 -4.88
CA GLN A 81 22.26 -6.60 -3.79
C GLN A 81 22.49 -5.82 -2.48
N SER A 82 23.73 -5.72 -2.00
CA SER A 82 24.06 -5.03 -0.73
C SER A 82 23.65 -3.56 -0.73
N SER A 83 23.70 -2.94 -1.91
CA SER A 83 23.29 -1.57 -2.15
C SER A 83 21.77 -1.39 -2.06
N VAL A 84 20.95 -2.38 -2.42
CA VAL A 84 19.49 -2.21 -2.45
C VAL A 84 18.93 -2.06 -1.04
N GLU A 85 19.23 -2.99 -0.13
CA GLU A 85 18.64 -2.98 1.21
C GLU A 85 19.05 -1.75 2.02
N GLU A 86 20.33 -1.37 1.95
CA GLU A 86 20.85 -0.20 2.65
C GLU A 86 20.22 1.08 2.09
N LYS A 87 20.19 1.23 0.76
CA LYS A 87 19.63 2.43 0.14
C LYS A 87 18.15 2.57 0.37
N VAL A 88 17.38 1.48 0.29
CA VAL A 88 15.95 1.52 0.63
C VAL A 88 15.75 1.94 2.07
N LYS A 89 16.51 1.39 3.03
CA LYS A 89 16.41 1.80 4.43
C LYS A 89 16.72 3.28 4.61
N VAL A 90 17.79 3.78 3.97
CA VAL A 90 18.15 5.20 4.02
C VAL A 90 17.04 6.07 3.43
N ILE A 91 16.58 5.77 2.23
CA ILE A 91 15.55 6.55 1.54
C ILE A 91 14.24 6.54 2.33
N LEU A 92 13.80 5.37 2.81
CA LEU A 92 12.62 5.28 3.66
C LEU A 92 12.84 6.10 4.94
N ASN A 93 13.97 6.01 5.61
CA ASN A 93 14.24 6.80 6.82
C ASN A 93 14.24 8.33 6.56
N THR A 94 14.73 8.77 5.40
CA THR A 94 14.76 10.19 5.02
C THR A 94 13.37 10.71 4.62
N VAL A 95 12.56 9.88 3.95
CA VAL A 95 11.29 10.28 3.34
C VAL A 95 10.09 9.75 4.15
N ILE A 96 10.31 9.11 5.30
CA ILE A 96 9.28 8.46 6.14
C ILE A 96 8.14 9.41 6.49
N ASP A 97 8.45 10.67 6.82
CA ASP A 97 7.43 11.64 7.21
C ASP A 97 6.56 12.06 6.02
N GLN A 98 7.09 12.00 4.79
CA GLN A 98 6.35 12.25 3.56
C GLN A 98 5.62 11.00 3.03
N ILE A 99 6.18 9.81 3.22
CA ILE A 99 5.59 8.52 2.79
C ILE A 99 4.47 8.07 3.73
N ARG A 100 4.41 8.57 4.98
CA ARG A 100 3.38 8.17 5.96
C ARG A 100 1.96 8.33 5.41
N GLY A 101 1.37 7.19 5.02
CA GLY A 101 0.00 7.10 4.54
C GLY A 101 -0.17 7.35 3.04
N ILE A 102 0.90 7.36 2.24
CA ILE A 102 0.88 7.37 0.78
C ILE A 102 1.49 6.05 0.28
N PRO A 103 0.86 5.33 -0.66
CA PRO A 103 1.40 4.08 -1.16
C PRO A 103 2.66 4.31 -2.00
N PHE A 104 3.47 3.26 -2.14
CA PHE A 104 4.65 3.30 -2.98
C PHE A 104 4.87 1.99 -3.72
N VAL A 105 5.48 2.09 -4.91
CA VAL A 105 5.91 0.97 -5.75
C VAL A 105 7.43 0.89 -5.66
N LEU A 106 7.98 -0.30 -5.40
CA LEU A 106 9.42 -0.52 -5.48
C LEU A 106 9.78 -0.88 -6.92
N VAL A 107 10.71 -0.13 -7.52
CA VAL A 107 11.12 -0.28 -8.91
C VAL A 107 12.57 -0.75 -8.98
N GLY A 108 12.80 -1.93 -9.54
CA GLY A 108 14.12 -2.46 -9.84
C GLY A 108 14.61 -1.98 -11.22
N THR A 109 15.55 -1.04 -11.25
CA THR A 109 16.15 -0.48 -12.46
C THR A 109 17.41 -1.24 -12.88
N GLN A 110 17.87 -1.03 -14.12
CA GLN A 110 19.14 -1.57 -14.64
C GLN A 110 19.19 -3.11 -14.67
N ILE A 111 18.11 -3.77 -15.09
CA ILE A 111 18.07 -5.24 -15.22
C ILE A 111 19.12 -5.79 -16.19
N GLU A 112 19.52 -5.03 -17.21
CA GLU A 112 20.59 -5.38 -18.12
C GLU A 112 21.94 -5.52 -17.40
N LYS A 113 22.22 -4.63 -16.44
CA LYS A 113 23.46 -4.68 -15.64
C LYS A 113 23.48 -5.91 -14.73
N ARG A 114 22.31 -6.42 -14.33
CA ARG A 114 22.19 -7.69 -13.59
C ARG A 114 22.69 -8.86 -14.44
N LEU A 115 22.27 -8.93 -15.70
CA LEU A 115 22.70 -9.97 -16.62
C LEU A 115 24.20 -9.91 -16.87
N GLU A 116 24.74 -8.71 -17.10
CA GLU A 116 26.18 -8.47 -17.24
C GLU A 116 26.96 -8.92 -15.99
N ALA A 117 26.47 -8.57 -14.79
CA ALA A 117 27.09 -8.98 -13.53
C ALA A 117 27.11 -10.51 -13.36
N ILE A 118 26.05 -11.21 -13.75
CA ILE A 118 26.01 -12.68 -13.72
C ILE A 118 27.04 -13.27 -14.69
N THR A 119 27.15 -12.72 -15.91
CA THR A 119 28.14 -13.18 -16.89
C THR A 119 29.58 -12.96 -16.40
N GLN A 120 29.87 -11.81 -15.80
CA GLN A 120 31.19 -11.50 -15.23
C GLN A 120 31.56 -12.44 -14.08
N LEU A 121 30.62 -12.70 -13.17
CA LEU A 121 30.82 -13.61 -12.03
C LEU A 121 31.15 -15.04 -12.51
N ASN A 122 30.49 -15.51 -13.57
CA ASN A 122 30.72 -16.83 -14.13
C ASN A 122 32.02 -16.92 -14.96
N GLY A 123 32.49 -15.80 -15.53
CA GLY A 123 33.61 -15.78 -16.48
C GLY A 123 34.99 -15.53 -15.87
N HIS A 124 35.08 -14.76 -14.77
CA HIS A 124 36.38 -14.25 -14.30
C HIS A 124 36.75 -14.61 -12.86
N GLY A 125 35.90 -15.27 -12.08
CA GLY A 125 36.21 -15.65 -10.69
C GLY A 125 36.54 -14.48 -9.76
N GLU A 126 36.35 -13.24 -10.23
CA GLU A 126 36.50 -12.05 -9.41
C GLU A 126 35.37 -11.96 -8.40
N VAL A 127 35.69 -11.49 -7.20
CA VAL A 127 34.75 -11.23 -6.12
C VAL A 127 33.93 -9.98 -6.47
N GLY A 128 33.03 -10.11 -7.44
CA GLY A 128 32.02 -9.11 -7.77
C GLY A 128 30.92 -9.06 -6.72
N CYS A 129 30.28 -7.89 -6.53
CA CYS A 129 29.06 -7.80 -5.74
C CYS A 129 27.96 -8.66 -6.37
N LEU A 130 27.25 -9.45 -5.56
CA LEU A 130 26.16 -10.28 -6.08
C LEU A 130 25.00 -9.40 -6.57
N PRO A 131 24.48 -9.64 -7.79
CA PRO A 131 23.26 -9.01 -8.25
C PRO A 131 22.07 -9.43 -7.39
N MET A 132 21.06 -8.57 -7.26
CA MET A 132 19.85 -8.93 -6.51
C MET A 132 18.95 -9.85 -7.34
N PRO A 133 18.67 -11.09 -6.92
CA PRO A 133 17.71 -11.97 -7.59
C PRO A 133 16.28 -11.45 -7.48
N LEU A 134 15.46 -11.66 -8.52
CA LEU A 134 14.06 -11.25 -8.57
C LEU A 134 13.26 -11.67 -7.33
N HIS A 135 13.32 -12.95 -6.95
CA HIS A 135 12.58 -13.47 -5.79
C HIS A 135 12.96 -12.81 -4.46
N LEU A 136 14.22 -12.41 -4.28
CA LEU A 136 14.66 -11.68 -3.08
C LEU A 136 14.14 -10.25 -3.10
N ALA A 137 14.15 -9.60 -4.26
CA ALA A 137 13.63 -8.25 -4.41
C ALA A 137 12.12 -8.19 -4.16
N GLU A 138 11.35 -9.16 -4.67
CA GLU A 138 9.91 -9.29 -4.39
C GLU A 138 9.62 -9.52 -2.90
N SER A 139 10.38 -10.41 -2.27
CA SER A 139 10.26 -10.68 -0.83
C SER A 139 10.57 -9.43 -0.01
N PHE A 140 11.62 -8.71 -0.38
CA PHE A 140 12.02 -7.46 0.25
C PHE A 140 10.97 -6.36 0.07
N ALA A 141 10.39 -6.22 -1.13
CA ALA A 141 9.31 -5.27 -1.41
C ALA A 141 8.10 -5.50 -0.48
N LYS A 142 7.71 -6.77 -0.30
CA LYS A 142 6.63 -7.15 0.63
C LYS A 142 7.01 -6.81 2.08
N GLN A 143 8.25 -7.07 2.48
CA GLN A 143 8.73 -6.80 3.83
C GLN A 143 8.70 -5.30 4.18
N ILE A 144 9.01 -4.42 3.23
CA ILE A 144 8.99 -2.96 3.44
C ILE A 144 7.60 -2.34 3.25
N GLY A 145 6.60 -3.14 2.85
CA GLY A 145 5.22 -2.67 2.65
C GLY A 145 4.98 -1.96 1.32
N ALA A 146 5.78 -2.24 0.29
CA ALA A 146 5.51 -1.75 -1.06
C ALA A 146 4.19 -2.32 -1.58
N SER A 147 3.43 -1.51 -2.32
CA SER A 147 2.18 -1.95 -2.96
C SER A 147 2.46 -2.97 -4.08
N LYS A 148 3.55 -2.77 -4.82
CA LYS A 148 4.02 -3.65 -5.91
C LYS A 148 5.55 -3.61 -6.01
N TYR A 149 6.11 -4.65 -6.63
CA TYR A 149 7.49 -4.69 -7.10
C TYR A 149 7.48 -4.91 -8.61
N ILE A 150 8.22 -4.09 -9.35
CA ILE A 150 8.31 -4.16 -10.81
C ILE A 150 9.76 -3.88 -11.21
N GLU A 151 10.25 -4.56 -12.23
CA GLU A 151 11.58 -4.33 -12.78
C GLU A 151 11.51 -3.69 -14.16
N CYS A 152 12.48 -2.84 -14.47
CA CYS A 152 12.57 -2.22 -15.78
C CYS A 152 14.02 -2.00 -16.22
N SER A 153 14.19 -1.80 -17.53
CA SER A 153 15.39 -1.28 -18.15
C SER A 153 15.08 0.04 -18.85
N GLU A 154 15.65 1.12 -18.32
CA GLU A 154 15.67 2.42 -18.99
C GLU A 154 16.48 2.39 -20.31
N THR A 155 17.36 1.40 -20.46
CA THR A 155 18.18 1.20 -21.67
C THR A 155 17.38 0.52 -22.78
N THR A 156 16.84 -0.68 -22.51
CA THR A 156 16.11 -1.48 -23.51
C THR A 156 14.66 -1.04 -23.67
N GLY A 157 14.07 -0.45 -22.63
CA GLY A 157 12.65 -0.11 -22.54
C GLY A 157 11.78 -1.22 -21.93
N GLU A 158 12.37 -2.37 -21.58
CA GLU A 158 11.67 -3.48 -20.94
C GLU A 158 11.06 -3.05 -19.59
N GLY A 159 9.79 -3.40 -19.36
CA GLY A 159 9.06 -3.13 -18.11
C GLY A 159 8.68 -1.66 -17.86
N LEU A 160 9.02 -0.73 -18.75
CA LEU A 160 8.68 0.69 -18.56
C LEU A 160 7.18 0.97 -18.70
N ASP A 161 6.45 0.24 -19.52
CA ASP A 161 5.00 0.34 -19.59
C ASP A 161 4.35 -0.08 -18.26
N GLU A 162 4.74 -1.26 -17.75
CA GLU A 162 4.23 -1.81 -16.50
C GLU A 162 4.52 -0.90 -15.30
N VAL A 163 5.74 -0.37 -15.17
CA VAL A 163 6.11 0.55 -14.06
C VAL A 163 5.17 1.75 -13.99
N PHE A 164 4.86 2.38 -15.13
CA PHE A 164 4.09 3.63 -15.15
C PHE A 164 2.58 3.37 -15.07
N GLU A 165 2.08 2.29 -15.69
CA GLU A 165 0.68 1.87 -15.58
C GLU A 165 0.34 1.47 -14.14
N GLU A 166 1.21 0.69 -13.49
CA GLU A 166 0.98 0.23 -12.13
C GLU A 166 1.12 1.34 -11.09
N ALA A 167 2.06 2.26 -11.29
CA ALA A 167 2.12 3.46 -10.48
C ALA A 167 0.82 4.27 -10.59
N PHE A 168 0.28 4.42 -11.81
CA PHE A 168 -0.99 5.10 -12.02
C PHE A 168 -2.12 4.39 -11.28
N ASP A 169 -2.26 3.07 -11.41
CA ASP A 169 -3.34 2.31 -10.78
C ASP A 169 -3.29 2.40 -9.25
N VAL A 170 -2.11 2.25 -8.65
CA VAL A 170 -1.89 2.40 -7.21
C VAL A 170 -2.25 3.82 -6.74
N GLY A 171 -1.76 4.84 -7.43
CA GLY A 171 -2.05 6.24 -7.08
C GLY A 171 -3.51 6.61 -7.28
N HIS A 172 -4.14 6.09 -8.33
CA HIS A 172 -5.55 6.33 -8.64
C HIS A 172 -6.48 5.71 -7.60
N ALA A 173 -6.23 4.45 -7.22
CA ALA A 173 -6.95 3.77 -6.16
C ALA A 173 -6.87 4.54 -4.83
N TYR A 174 -5.66 5.00 -4.48
CA TYR A 174 -5.43 5.81 -3.28
C TYR A 174 -6.25 7.09 -3.24
N VAL A 175 -6.30 7.83 -4.36
CA VAL A 175 -7.09 9.07 -4.45
C VAL A 175 -8.58 8.77 -4.29
N ILE A 176 -9.10 7.72 -4.93
CA ILE A 176 -10.51 7.33 -4.81
C ILE A 176 -10.86 7.01 -3.35
N GLU A 177 -10.01 6.25 -2.65
CA GLU A 177 -10.23 5.89 -1.25
C GLU A 177 -10.22 7.11 -0.33
N ARG A 178 -9.26 8.03 -0.54
CA ARG A 178 -9.20 9.29 0.23
C ARG A 178 -10.45 10.15 0.03
N GLN A 179 -10.95 10.25 -1.20
CA GLN A 179 -12.16 11.03 -1.47
C GLN A 179 -13.41 10.38 -0.85
N LYS A 180 -13.56 9.05 -0.91
CA LYS A 180 -14.65 8.32 -0.23
C LYS A 180 -14.62 8.55 1.28
N GLY A 181 -13.45 8.50 1.91
CA GLY A 181 -13.27 8.79 3.33
C GLY A 181 -13.66 10.23 3.70
N SER A 182 -13.28 11.19 2.87
CA SER A 182 -13.64 12.62 3.05
C SER A 182 -15.14 12.85 2.89
N HIS A 183 -15.79 12.26 1.87
CA HIS A 183 -17.24 12.32 1.70
C HIS A 183 -18.01 11.70 2.86
N ARG A 184 -17.56 10.56 3.37
CA ARG A 184 -18.17 9.91 4.54
C ARG A 184 -18.06 10.78 5.80
N ARG A 185 -16.90 11.42 6.04
CA ARG A 185 -16.71 12.37 7.15
C ARG A 185 -17.60 13.61 7.01
N LYS A 186 -17.67 14.20 5.82
CA LYS A 186 -18.55 15.35 5.54
C LYS A 186 -20.03 15.00 5.78
N SER A 187 -20.49 13.86 5.27
CA SER A 187 -21.87 13.37 5.48
C SER A 187 -22.19 13.14 6.97
N LEU A 188 -21.28 12.53 7.73
CA LEU A 188 -21.43 12.35 9.18
C LEU A 188 -21.47 13.68 9.94
N MET A 189 -20.65 14.67 9.54
CA MET A 189 -20.67 16.01 10.14
C MET A 189 -21.97 16.76 9.84
N THR A 190 -22.48 16.71 8.60
CA THR A 190 -23.78 17.28 8.24
C THR A 190 -24.90 16.61 9.02
N ALA A 191 -24.90 15.27 9.12
CA ALA A 191 -25.88 14.52 9.91
C ALA A 191 -25.81 14.88 11.41
N ALA A 192 -24.61 15.05 11.97
CA ALA A 192 -24.44 15.49 13.35
C ALA A 192 -24.93 16.93 13.58
N HIS A 193 -24.72 17.82 12.60
CA HIS A 193 -25.20 19.21 12.65
C HIS A 193 -26.74 19.27 12.61
N MET A 194 -27.36 18.51 11.70
CA MET A 194 -28.83 18.38 11.63
C MET A 194 -29.41 17.78 12.92
N LYS A 195 -28.74 16.76 13.49
CA LYS A 195 -29.18 16.12 14.74
C LYS A 195 -29.10 17.07 15.94
N ARG A 196 -28.08 17.93 16.00
CA ARG A 196 -27.99 19.01 17.00
C ARG A 196 -29.10 20.03 16.83
N GLN A 197 -29.42 20.42 15.60
CA GLN A 197 -30.46 21.41 15.33
C GLN A 197 -31.87 20.91 15.65
N LEU A 198 -32.17 19.61 15.41
CA LEU A 198 -33.42 18.99 15.86
C LEU A 198 -33.55 18.91 17.39
N MET A 199 -32.44 18.74 18.12
CA MET A 199 -32.45 18.66 19.60
C MET A 199 -32.73 20.01 20.27
N VAL A 200 -32.47 21.14 19.60
CA VAL A 200 -32.73 22.49 20.14
C VAL A 200 -34.22 22.86 20.04
N ILE A 201 -35.02 22.10 19.29
CA ILE A 201 -36.47 22.26 19.20
C ILE A 201 -37.15 21.24 20.12
N ALA A 202 -36.81 21.24 21.40
CA ALA A 202 -37.66 20.62 22.41
C ALA A 202 -38.73 21.65 22.82
N PRO A 203 -40.04 21.34 22.77
CA PRO A 203 -41.07 22.28 23.21
C PRO A 203 -40.85 22.55 24.70
N VAL A 204 -40.53 23.80 25.03
CA VAL A 204 -40.56 24.29 26.41
C VAL A 204 -42.03 24.24 26.85
N VAL A 205 -42.41 23.21 27.61
CA VAL A 205 -43.71 23.15 28.25
C VAL A 205 -43.70 24.17 29.39
N PRO A 206 -44.52 25.23 29.34
CA PRO A 206 -44.55 26.22 30.41
C PRO A 206 -45.13 25.61 31.69
N PRO A 207 -44.53 25.86 32.86
CA PRO A 207 -45.06 25.38 34.12
C PRO A 207 -46.20 26.30 34.59
N HIS A 208 -47.45 25.91 34.35
CA HIS A 208 -48.60 26.54 34.99
C HIS A 208 -49.48 25.52 35.72
N GLN A 209 -49.39 25.64 37.06
CA GLN A 209 -50.45 25.51 38.06
C GLN A 209 -51.07 24.12 38.30
N ILE A 210 -50.51 23.42 39.29
CA ILE A 210 -51.23 22.41 40.06
C ILE A 210 -52.05 23.16 41.13
N ALA A 211 -53.35 23.26 40.93
CA ALA A 211 -54.30 23.66 41.95
C ALA A 211 -55.31 22.52 42.17
N GLY A 212 -55.26 21.93 43.36
CA GLY A 212 -56.44 21.37 44.03
C GLY A 212 -56.83 19.92 43.71
N GLY A 213 -56.87 19.12 44.78
CA GLY A 213 -58.03 18.29 45.08
C GLY A 213 -58.19 16.97 44.32
N ILE A 214 -57.88 15.88 45.02
CA ILE A 214 -58.29 14.50 44.66
C ILE A 214 -59.82 14.39 44.69
N PRO A 215 -60.43 13.58 43.80
CA PRO A 215 -61.26 12.50 44.34
C PRO A 215 -60.89 11.13 43.76
N MET A 216 -60.89 10.17 44.68
CA MET A 216 -60.77 8.73 44.46
C MET A 216 -61.95 8.22 43.62
N TYR A 217 -61.65 7.47 42.55
CA TYR A 217 -62.53 6.40 42.07
C TYR A 217 -61.70 5.20 41.59
N THR A 218 -62.24 4.05 41.96
CA THR A 218 -61.75 2.66 41.89
C THR A 218 -61.94 1.97 40.53
N PHE A 219 -61.31 0.78 40.40
CA PHE A 219 -61.45 -0.29 39.39
C PHE A 219 -60.68 -0.11 38.07
N ALA A 220 -60.03 -1.10 37.46
CA ALA A 220 -59.81 -2.52 37.73
C ALA A 220 -58.53 -2.96 36.97
N ALA A 221 -57.88 -4.03 37.43
CA ALA A 221 -56.68 -4.59 36.80
C ALA A 221 -56.97 -5.25 35.44
N PRO A 222 -55.94 -5.31 34.56
CA PRO A 222 -55.74 -6.46 33.71
C PRO A 222 -54.37 -7.12 33.98
N GLU A 223 -54.46 -8.41 34.35
CA GLU A 223 -53.57 -9.57 34.19
C GLU A 223 -52.04 -9.39 33.97
N PRO A 224 -51.21 -10.21 34.65
CA PRO A 224 -49.75 -10.21 34.48
C PRO A 224 -49.34 -10.95 33.20
N TYR A 225 -48.74 -10.23 32.25
CA TYR A 225 -47.97 -10.88 31.19
C TYR A 225 -46.61 -11.32 31.75
N ASN A 226 -46.47 -12.62 31.94
CA ASN A 226 -45.24 -13.29 32.32
C ASN A 226 -44.10 -12.97 31.35
N LEU A 227 -43.02 -12.41 31.89
CA LEU A 227 -41.72 -12.30 31.24
C LEU A 227 -41.13 -13.71 31.12
N THR A 228 -41.00 -14.23 29.90
CA THR A 228 -40.10 -15.36 29.64
C THR A 228 -38.67 -14.83 29.55
N PRO A 229 -37.70 -15.38 30.30
CA PRO A 229 -36.32 -14.95 30.21
C PRO A 229 -35.70 -15.43 28.90
N VAL A 230 -35.22 -14.49 28.08
CA VAL A 230 -34.40 -14.76 26.91
C VAL A 230 -33.07 -15.34 27.39
N VAL A 231 -32.85 -16.61 27.09
CA VAL A 231 -31.61 -17.36 27.30
C VAL A 231 -30.49 -16.72 26.48
N GLN A 232 -29.46 -16.23 27.16
CA GLN A 232 -28.21 -15.79 26.52
C GLN A 232 -27.43 -17.01 26.01
N PRO A 233 -26.95 -17.03 24.75
CA PRO A 233 -26.11 -18.11 24.27
C PRO A 233 -24.74 -18.08 24.96
N SER A 234 -24.46 -19.18 25.65
CA SER A 234 -23.24 -19.49 26.38
C SER A 234 -22.02 -19.63 25.44
N LYS A 235 -20.89 -19.11 25.91
CA LYS A 235 -19.56 -19.24 25.30
C LYS A 235 -19.19 -20.72 25.18
N LYS A 236 -18.88 -21.18 23.96
CA LYS A 236 -18.32 -22.51 23.72
C LYS A 236 -16.88 -22.59 24.25
N PRO A 237 -16.51 -23.68 24.96
CA PRO A 237 -15.15 -23.88 25.47
C PRO A 237 -14.19 -24.37 24.37
N ALA A 238 -12.91 -24.02 24.57
CA ALA A 238 -11.78 -24.40 23.74
C ALA A 238 -11.53 -25.91 23.77
N VAL A 239 -11.50 -26.53 22.59
CA VAL A 239 -11.05 -27.91 22.40
C VAL A 239 -9.53 -27.91 22.25
N LYS A 240 -8.86 -28.59 23.19
CA LYS A 240 -7.45 -28.99 23.08
C LYS A 240 -7.38 -30.25 22.22
N GLU A 241 -6.65 -30.21 21.10
CA GLU A 241 -6.26 -31.42 20.36
C GLU A 241 -4.73 -31.58 20.30
N HIS A 242 -4.27 -32.52 21.14
CA HIS A 242 -3.27 -33.54 20.91
C HIS A 242 -2.13 -33.28 19.90
N LYS A 243 -0.93 -33.04 20.45
CA LYS A 243 0.34 -33.35 19.80
C LYS A 243 0.38 -34.84 19.46
N ASN A 244 0.40 -35.17 18.17
CA ASN A 244 0.75 -36.50 17.70
C ASN A 244 2.15 -36.45 17.08
N GLN A 245 3.14 -36.94 17.84
CA GLN A 245 4.51 -37.17 17.38
C GLN A 245 4.52 -38.38 16.45
N LYS A 246 4.76 -38.16 15.15
CA LYS A 246 5.21 -39.22 14.24
C LYS A 246 6.73 -39.33 14.30
N LYS A 247 7.21 -40.44 14.87
CA LYS A 247 8.57 -40.98 14.67
C LYS A 247 8.77 -41.41 13.21
N PRO A 248 9.99 -41.39 12.68
CA PRO A 248 10.42 -42.31 11.63
C PRO A 248 11.36 -43.40 12.20
N HIS A 249 11.01 -44.66 11.93
CA HIS A 249 11.89 -45.84 11.87
C HIS A 249 11.78 -46.30 10.39
N ARG A 250 12.79 -46.77 9.65
CA ARG A 250 14.06 -47.45 9.98
C ARG A 250 14.87 -47.60 8.66
N SER A 251 16.21 -47.72 8.77
CA SER A 251 17.17 -48.52 7.96
C SER A 251 17.25 -48.33 6.42
N SER A 252 18.38 -48.41 5.71
CA SER A 252 19.76 -48.88 5.97
C SER A 252 20.61 -48.66 4.71
N SER A 253 21.91 -48.35 4.86
CA SER A 253 23.05 -48.82 4.04
C SER A 253 24.32 -48.12 4.55
N HIS A 254 25.15 -48.76 5.38
CA HIS A 254 26.34 -49.50 4.94
C HIS A 254 27.07 -48.87 3.74
N GLN A 255 28.22 -48.24 4.01
CA GLN A 255 29.48 -48.65 3.38
C GLN A 255 30.69 -48.12 4.14
N SER A 256 31.54 -49.08 4.52
CA SER A 256 32.91 -48.99 5.00
C SER A 256 33.88 -48.98 3.81
N SER A 257 34.88 -48.11 3.85
CA SER A 257 36.20 -48.24 3.23
C SER A 257 37.12 -47.31 4.04
N THR A 258 38.25 -47.65 4.68
CA THR A 258 39.35 -48.60 4.47
C THR A 258 40.02 -48.51 3.09
N THR A 259 40.99 -47.60 3.02
CA THR A 259 42.22 -47.68 2.23
C THR A 259 43.32 -47.33 3.23
N GLU A 260 43.99 -48.31 3.83
CA GLU A 260 45.23 -48.92 3.33
C GLU A 260 46.27 -47.87 2.92
N GLU A 261 47.13 -47.54 3.88
CA GLU A 261 48.43 -46.90 3.70
C GLU A 261 49.46 -48.04 3.73
N SER A 262 50.01 -48.39 2.56
CA SER A 262 51.09 -49.37 2.42
C SER A 262 52.43 -48.64 2.42
N THR A 263 53.27 -48.98 3.39
CA THR A 263 54.74 -48.95 3.31
C THR A 263 55.22 -50.37 3.01
#